data_AF-A0A067PJ26-F1
#
_entry.id   AF-A0A067PJ26-F1
#
_cell.length_a   1.000
_cell.length_b   1.000
_cell.length_c   1.000
_cell.angle_alpha   90.00
_cell.angle_beta   90.00
_cell.angle_gamma   90.00
#
_symmetry.space_group_name_H-M   'P 1'
#
loop_
_entity.id
_entity.type
_entity.pdbx_description
1 polymer ?
#
loop_
_entity_poly.entity_id
_entity_poly.type
_entity_poly.pdbx_seq_one_letter_code
_entity_poly.pdbx_strand_id
1 'polypeptide(L)'
;MSQRLTLTNDSPLRTILLDDHNIPQYKISTPLTLFRSTTTITRCTTGKDEELARIQWHTMRNSRILFQGQILDVGDFFKRKGRLSRDRKFNAPDGQEYEWVTQLRGMELIQTTHPKTAIACFKEHTLNIFSSNHNAQLDIYPAGRHMVDLIITTFVYVEQKRRERKESTTSSGSNASWSAGGC
;
A
#
# COMPACT_ATOMS: atom_id res chain seq x y z
N MET A 1 13.29 9.06 16.58
CA MET A 1 12.47 7.84 16.75
C MET A 1 11.47 7.76 15.60
N SER A 2 11.36 6.63 14.91
CA SER A 2 10.32 6.39 13.90
C SER A 2 8.96 6.16 14.56
N GLN A 3 7.87 6.35 13.82
CA GLN A 3 6.52 5.92 14.22
C GLN A 3 6.25 4.58 13.56
N ARG A 4 5.94 3.54 14.33
CA ARG A 4 5.59 2.23 13.78
C ARG A 4 4.08 2.03 13.78
N LEU A 5 3.59 1.45 12.69
CA LEU A 5 2.21 1.03 12.54
C LEU A 5 2.14 -0.46 12.22
N THR A 6 1.48 -1.23 13.07
CA THR A 6 1.29 -2.67 12.92
C THR A 6 -0.06 -2.96 12.31
N LEU A 7 -0.09 -3.76 11.25
CA LEU A 7 -1.32 -4.21 10.60
C LEU A 7 -1.93 -5.37 11.38
N THR A 8 -3.22 -5.29 11.71
CA THR A 8 -3.94 -6.41 12.37
C THR A 8 -4.23 -7.59 11.45
N ASN A 9 -4.28 -7.35 10.14
CA ASN A 9 -4.43 -8.35 9.10
C ASN A 9 -3.42 -8.08 7.98
N ASP A 10 -2.93 -9.14 7.33
CA ASP A 10 -2.02 -9.03 6.20
C ASP A 10 -2.64 -8.29 4.99
N SER A 11 -3.98 -8.31 4.84
CA SER A 11 -4.63 -7.59 3.75
C SER A 11 -4.51 -6.06 3.90
N PRO A 12 -3.94 -5.32 2.94
CA PRO A 12 -3.85 -3.86 2.99
C PRO A 12 -5.22 -3.18 2.84
N LEU A 13 -6.25 -3.92 2.39
CA LEU A 13 -7.59 -3.41 2.11
C LEU A 13 -8.56 -3.56 3.28
N ARG A 14 -8.20 -4.39 4.27
CA ARG A 14 -9.04 -4.78 5.40
C ARG A 14 -8.18 -5.00 6.63
N THR A 15 -7.71 -3.91 7.21
CA THR A 15 -6.80 -3.94 8.34
C THR A 15 -6.95 -2.70 9.19
N ILE A 16 -6.55 -2.80 10.45
CA ILE A 16 -6.42 -1.67 11.36
C ILE A 16 -4.93 -1.47 11.58
N LEU A 17 -4.47 -0.22 11.46
CA LEU A 17 -3.11 0.18 11.76
C LEU A 17 -3.04 0.61 13.22
N LEU A 18 -2.33 -0.17 14.02
CA LEU A 18 -2.10 0.07 15.44
C LEU A 18 -0.75 0.74 15.66
N ASP A 19 -0.64 1.66 16.61
CA ASP A 19 0.67 2.14 17.07
C ASP A 19 1.40 1.13 17.96
N ASP A 20 2.56 1.51 18.48
CA ASP A 20 3.38 0.70 19.39
C ASP A 20 2.67 0.35 20.72
N HIS A 21 1.61 1.06 21.09
CA HIS A 21 0.79 0.80 22.28
C HIS A 21 -0.46 -0.02 21.97
N ASN A 22 -0.58 -0.56 20.74
CA ASN A 22 -1.76 -1.24 20.22
C ASN A 22 -3.02 -0.37 20.15
N ILE A 23 -2.86 0.95 20.06
CA ILE A 23 -3.98 1.89 19.90
C ILE A 23 -4.28 2.06 18.40
N PRO A 24 -5.55 1.92 17.96
CA PRO A 24 -5.93 2.16 16.58
C PRO A 24 -5.66 3.59 16.13
N GLN A 25 -4.85 3.75 15.08
CA GLN A 25 -4.55 5.04 14.45
C GLN A 25 -5.30 5.20 13.12
N TYR A 26 -5.40 4.12 12.34
CA TYR A 26 -6.14 4.10 11.08
C TYR A 26 -6.93 2.82 10.90
N LYS A 27 -8.06 2.92 10.23
CA LYS A 27 -8.89 1.80 9.81
C LYS A 27 -9.03 1.81 8.30
N ILE A 28 -8.66 0.69 7.67
CA ILE A 28 -8.78 0.51 6.23
C ILE A 28 -9.83 -0.57 5.97
N SER A 29 -10.87 -0.21 5.24
CA SER A 29 -12.00 -1.10 4.99
C SER A 29 -12.43 -1.08 3.53
N THR A 30 -12.68 -2.27 3.00
CA THR A 30 -13.16 -2.48 1.64
C THR A 30 -14.32 -3.46 1.68
N PRO A 31 -15.56 -3.02 1.36
CA PRO A 31 -16.70 -3.92 1.30
C PRO A 31 -16.47 -5.07 0.32
N LEU A 32 -16.90 -6.28 0.69
CA LEU A 32 -16.94 -7.45 -0.18
C LEU A 32 -18.06 -7.28 -1.20
N THR A 33 -17.83 -6.53 -2.28
CA THR A 33 -18.80 -6.37 -3.37
C THR A 33 -18.27 -7.02 -4.64
N LEU A 34 -19.14 -7.69 -5.39
CA LEU A 34 -18.77 -8.51 -6.56
C LEU A 34 -18.13 -7.69 -7.68
N PHE A 35 -18.45 -6.39 -7.78
CA PHE A 35 -17.88 -5.48 -8.77
C PHE A 35 -17.81 -4.05 -8.20
N ARG A 36 -16.67 -3.38 -8.39
CA ARG A 36 -16.36 -2.00 -7.94
C ARG A 36 -16.13 -1.86 -6.43
N SER A 37 -15.06 -2.48 -5.96
CA SER A 37 -14.56 -2.25 -4.62
C SER A 37 -14.18 -0.78 -4.43
N THR A 38 -14.56 -0.23 -3.28
CA THR A 38 -14.09 1.08 -2.81
C THR A 38 -13.44 0.86 -1.47
N THR A 39 -12.19 1.30 -1.31
CA THR A 39 -11.49 1.24 -0.02
C THR A 39 -11.60 2.58 0.66
N THR A 40 -12.10 2.57 1.88
CA THR A 40 -12.14 3.75 2.75
C THR A 40 -11.02 3.66 3.76
N ILE A 41 -10.29 4.77 3.93
CA ILE A 41 -9.24 4.95 4.91
C ILE A 41 -9.75 5.99 5.91
N THR A 42 -9.89 5.56 7.15
CA THR A 42 -10.42 6.36 8.24
C THR A 42 -9.32 6.58 9.27
N ARG A 43 -9.14 7.82 9.72
CA ARG A 43 -8.30 8.14 10.86
C ARG A 43 -9.12 7.96 12.14
N CYS A 44 -8.59 7.18 13.09
CA CYS A 44 -9.20 6.98 14.39
C CYS A 44 -8.67 8.05 15.34
N THR A 45 -9.54 8.96 15.79
CA THR A 45 -9.21 9.95 16.82
C THR A 45 -10.10 9.76 18.04
N THR A 46 -9.65 10.22 19.21
CA THR A 46 -10.40 10.07 20.45
C THR A 46 -11.78 10.74 20.33
N GLY A 47 -12.81 9.93 20.17
CA GLY A 47 -14.20 10.38 20.08
C GLY A 47 -14.74 10.63 18.67
N LYS A 48 -13.94 10.49 17.59
CA LYS A 48 -14.45 10.60 16.21
C LYS A 48 -13.59 9.85 15.19
N ASP A 49 -14.29 9.12 14.32
CA ASP A 49 -13.72 8.55 13.11
C ASP A 49 -13.86 9.55 11.96
N GLU A 50 -12.73 9.92 11.34
CA GLU A 50 -12.69 10.86 10.22
C GLU A 50 -12.30 10.13 8.93
N GLU A 51 -13.12 10.23 7.89
CA GLU A 51 -12.73 9.71 6.57
C GLU A 51 -11.62 10.57 5.98
N LEU A 52 -10.42 10.00 5.94
CA LEU A 52 -9.23 10.66 5.40
C LEU A 52 -9.21 10.57 3.87
N ALA A 53 -9.45 9.36 3.37
CA ALA A 53 -9.30 9.05 1.96
C ALA A 53 -10.19 7.91 1.50
N ARG A 54 -10.46 7.89 0.20
CA ARG A 54 -11.26 6.88 -0.47
C ARG A 54 -10.64 6.50 -1.81
N ILE A 55 -10.32 5.23 -1.98
CA ILE A 55 -9.77 4.69 -3.22
C ILE A 55 -10.89 3.97 -3.97
N GLN A 56 -11.25 4.50 -5.13
CA GLN A 56 -12.18 3.87 -6.06
C GLN A 56 -11.40 2.99 -7.03
N TRP A 57 -11.56 1.68 -6.89
CA TRP A 57 -10.85 0.72 -7.73
C TRP A 57 -11.55 0.55 -9.07
N HIS A 58 -10.77 0.63 -10.14
CA HIS A 58 -11.24 0.41 -11.49
C HIS A 58 -10.34 -0.60 -12.20
N THR A 59 -10.95 -1.52 -12.94
CA THR A 59 -10.26 -2.58 -13.68
C THR A 59 -9.89 -2.15 -15.10
N MET A 60 -10.78 -1.40 -15.78
CA MET A 60 -10.60 -0.96 -17.17
C MET A 60 -10.15 0.50 -17.33
N ARG A 61 -10.23 1.31 -16.29
CA ARG A 61 -9.83 2.73 -16.29
C ARG A 61 -8.93 3.03 -15.09
N ASN A 62 -8.30 4.19 -15.07
CA ASN A 62 -7.49 4.63 -13.94
C ASN A 62 -8.35 4.64 -12.66
N SER A 63 -7.82 4.06 -11.58
CA SER A 63 -8.40 4.23 -10.24
C SER A 63 -8.41 5.71 -9.85
N ARG A 64 -9.28 6.09 -8.92
CA ARG A 64 -9.31 7.45 -8.38
C ARG A 64 -9.09 7.41 -6.88
N ILE A 65 -8.33 8.36 -6.36
CA ILE A 65 -8.11 8.52 -4.93
C ILE A 65 -8.74 9.86 -4.54
N LEU A 66 -9.74 9.85 -3.69
CA LEU A 66 -10.21 11.04 -3.00
C LEU A 66 -9.37 11.16 -1.72
N PHE A 67 -8.57 12.20 -1.58
CA PHE A 67 -7.71 12.45 -0.42
C PHE A 67 -8.02 13.83 0.14
N GLN A 68 -8.46 13.92 1.39
CA GLN A 68 -8.80 15.20 2.05
C GLN A 68 -9.71 16.10 1.20
N GLY A 69 -10.71 15.50 0.53
CA GLY A 69 -11.65 16.21 -0.35
C GLY A 69 -11.14 16.52 -1.77
N GLN A 70 -9.88 16.26 -2.08
CA GLN A 70 -9.31 16.43 -3.42
C GLN A 70 -9.30 15.12 -4.20
N ILE A 71 -9.68 15.17 -5.49
CA ILE A 71 -9.61 14.00 -6.37
C ILE A 71 -8.22 13.95 -7.00
N LEU A 72 -7.45 12.93 -6.67
CA LEU A 72 -6.21 12.55 -7.31
C LEU A 72 -6.51 11.47 -8.36
N ASP A 73 -6.41 11.83 -9.64
CA ASP A 73 -6.40 10.82 -10.70
C ASP A 73 -5.09 10.05 -10.65
N VAL A 74 -5.17 8.75 -10.47
CA VAL A 74 -4.00 7.88 -10.30
C VAL A 74 -3.10 7.89 -11.53
N GLY A 75 -3.65 8.04 -12.73
CA GLY A 75 -2.87 8.07 -13.96
C GLY A 75 -1.92 9.25 -14.03
N ASP A 76 -2.37 10.39 -13.50
CA ASP A 76 -1.60 11.63 -13.48
C ASP A 76 -0.73 11.74 -12.23
N PHE A 77 -1.26 11.31 -11.08
CA PHE A 77 -0.60 11.39 -9.79
C PHE A 77 0.56 10.40 -9.65
N PHE A 78 0.36 9.13 -10.06
CA PHE A 78 1.38 8.10 -9.97
C PHE A 78 2.05 7.82 -11.32
N LYS A 79 3.32 8.22 -11.42
CA LYS A 79 4.17 7.91 -12.59
C LYS A 79 4.90 6.58 -12.38
N ARG A 80 4.92 5.75 -13.42
CA ARG A 80 5.72 4.51 -13.43
C ARG A 80 7.12 4.81 -13.94
N LYS A 81 8.12 4.15 -13.37
CA LYS A 81 9.50 4.20 -13.88
C LYS A 81 9.66 3.25 -15.08
N GLY A 82 9.12 3.64 -16.22
CA GLY A 82 9.09 2.79 -17.42
C GLY A 82 8.04 1.67 -17.36
N ARG A 83 7.97 0.86 -18.41
CA ARG A 83 6.87 -0.12 -18.62
C ARG A 83 6.90 -1.32 -17.67
N LEU A 84 8.09 -1.78 -17.28
CA LEU A 84 8.29 -2.97 -16.45
C LEU A 84 8.47 -2.67 -14.95
N SER A 85 8.71 -1.41 -14.57
CA SER A 85 8.94 -1.10 -13.15
C SER A 85 7.66 -1.22 -12.32
N ARG A 86 7.86 -1.82 -11.15
CA ARG A 86 6.86 -1.95 -10.09
C ARG A 86 6.80 -0.69 -9.22
N ASP A 87 7.83 0.14 -9.29
CA ASP A 87 7.97 1.36 -8.51
C ASP A 87 6.96 2.42 -8.96
N ARG A 88 6.59 3.28 -8.02
CA ARG A 88 5.61 4.35 -8.25
C ARG A 88 6.15 5.65 -7.71
N LYS A 89 6.24 6.65 -8.59
CA LYS A 89 6.63 8.01 -8.25
C LYS A 89 5.41 8.90 -8.15
N PHE A 90 5.43 9.86 -7.25
CA PHE A 90 4.40 10.90 -7.16
C PHE A 90 5.01 12.19 -6.61
N ASN A 91 4.37 13.31 -6.93
CA ASN A 91 4.68 14.60 -6.31
C ASN A 91 3.68 14.82 -5.19
N ALA A 92 4.18 15.08 -3.98
CA ALA A 92 3.32 15.41 -2.85
C ALA A 92 2.94 16.90 -2.86
N PRO A 93 1.93 17.32 -2.08
CA PRO A 93 1.51 18.72 -1.98
C PRO A 93 2.60 19.68 -1.46
N ASP A 94 3.65 19.16 -0.83
CA ASP A 94 4.82 19.95 -0.40
C ASP A 94 5.81 20.27 -1.54
N GLY A 95 5.49 19.86 -2.77
CA GLY A 95 6.29 20.10 -3.96
C GLY A 95 7.48 19.15 -4.13
N GLN A 96 7.64 18.15 -3.25
CA GLN A 96 8.72 17.17 -3.33
C GLN A 96 8.30 15.92 -4.11
N GLU A 97 9.26 15.30 -4.81
CA GLU A 97 9.06 14.01 -5.48
C GLU A 97 9.40 12.86 -4.54
N TYR A 98 8.50 11.87 -4.50
CA TYR A 98 8.64 10.65 -3.72
C TYR A 98 8.53 9.42 -4.63
N GLU A 99 9.20 8.34 -4.24
CA GLU A 99 9.20 7.07 -4.94
C GLU A 99 8.95 5.92 -3.96
N TRP A 100 7.88 5.16 -4.19
CA TRP A 100 7.69 3.84 -3.60
C TRP A 100 8.54 2.83 -4.39
N VAL A 101 9.64 2.40 -3.78
CA VAL A 101 10.53 1.35 -4.26
C VAL A 101 10.03 0.01 -3.76
N THR A 102 9.63 -0.85 -4.69
CA THR A 102 9.05 -2.16 -4.37
C THR A 102 10.10 -3.25 -4.26
N GLN A 103 10.05 -4.02 -3.19
CA GLN A 103 10.97 -5.14 -2.92
C GLN A 103 10.20 -6.47 -2.91
N LEU A 104 10.93 -7.59 -2.74
CA LEU A 104 10.33 -8.93 -2.75
C LEU A 104 9.31 -9.13 -1.61
N ARG A 105 9.66 -8.64 -0.40
CA ARG A 105 8.92 -8.82 0.85
C ARG A 105 8.61 -7.49 1.58
N GLY A 106 8.48 -6.41 0.83
CA GLY A 106 8.24 -5.09 1.40
C GLY A 106 8.33 -3.98 0.37
N MET A 107 8.28 -2.75 0.85
CA MET A 107 8.41 -1.54 0.05
C MET A 107 9.05 -0.43 0.87
N GLU A 108 9.72 0.50 0.21
CA GLU A 108 10.28 1.69 0.86
C GLU A 108 9.80 2.94 0.13
N LEU A 109 9.40 3.95 0.88
CA LEU A 109 9.12 5.28 0.36
C LEU A 109 10.36 6.13 0.56
N ILE A 110 10.90 6.65 -0.54
CA ILE A 110 12.04 7.57 -0.53
C ILE A 110 11.66 8.91 -1.12
N GLN A 111 12.17 10.00 -0.55
CA GLN A 111 12.19 11.30 -1.21
C GLN A 111 13.34 11.29 -2.22
N THR A 112 13.07 11.64 -3.47
CA THR A 112 14.06 11.54 -4.57
C THR A 112 14.88 12.81 -4.77
N THR A 113 14.43 13.94 -4.24
CA THR A 113 15.19 15.20 -4.19
C THR A 113 16.49 14.97 -3.43
N HIS A 114 17.64 15.34 -4.01
CA HIS A 114 18.94 15.04 -3.42
C HIS A 114 19.18 15.84 -2.13
N PRO A 115 19.67 15.21 -1.04
CA PRO A 115 19.99 13.78 -0.91
C PRO A 115 18.75 12.90 -0.73
N LYS A 116 18.79 11.71 -1.35
CA LYS A 116 17.73 10.71 -1.19
C LYS A 116 17.54 10.36 0.27
N THR A 117 16.30 10.48 0.76
CA THR A 117 15.98 10.30 2.17
C THR A 117 14.87 9.27 2.33
N ALA A 118 15.06 8.30 3.23
CA ALA A 118 14.02 7.32 3.55
C ALA A 118 12.90 7.97 4.38
N ILE A 119 11.66 7.76 3.95
CA ILE A 119 10.46 8.39 4.51
C ILE A 119 9.59 7.37 5.23
N ALA A 120 9.42 6.19 4.64
CA ALA A 120 8.73 5.08 5.27
C ALA A 120 9.25 3.73 4.76
N CYS A 121 9.11 2.68 5.55
CA CYS A 121 9.49 1.31 5.21
C CYS A 121 8.34 0.37 5.59
N PHE A 122 7.86 -0.40 4.64
CA PHE A 122 6.87 -1.47 4.83
C PHE A 122 7.54 -2.84 4.76
N LYS A 123 7.22 -3.69 5.73
CA LYS A 123 7.65 -5.09 5.82
C LYS A 123 6.42 -5.98 5.85
N GLU A 124 6.34 -6.91 4.90
CA GLU A 124 5.25 -7.90 4.83
C GLU A 124 5.32 -8.88 6.01
N HIS A 125 4.16 -9.44 6.37
CA HIS A 125 4.10 -10.54 7.32
C HIS A 125 4.94 -11.71 6.81
N THR A 126 5.82 -12.26 7.64
CA THR A 126 6.58 -13.47 7.31
C THR A 126 6.00 -14.68 8.03
N LEU A 127 5.39 -15.61 7.29
CA LEU A 127 5.10 -16.96 7.77
C LEU A 127 6.35 -17.82 7.57
N ASN A 128 7.21 -17.90 8.57
CA ASN A 128 8.33 -18.85 8.57
C ASN A 128 8.13 -19.87 9.69
N ILE A 129 8.20 -21.16 9.35
CA ILE A 129 8.06 -22.30 10.28
C ILE A 129 9.14 -22.27 11.39
N PHE A 130 10.25 -21.54 11.16
CA PHE A 130 11.43 -21.50 12.04
C PHE A 130 11.73 -20.11 12.62
N SER A 131 10.83 -19.13 12.53
CA SER A 131 11.07 -17.77 13.06
C SER A 131 9.82 -17.17 13.70
N SER A 132 10.00 -16.12 14.50
CA SER A 132 8.88 -15.42 15.13
C SER A 132 7.96 -14.84 14.05
N ASN A 133 6.71 -15.34 14.01
CA ASN A 133 5.65 -14.74 13.22
C ASN A 133 5.48 -13.29 13.67
N HIS A 134 5.65 -12.35 12.75
CA HIS A 134 5.43 -10.94 13.00
C HIS A 134 4.39 -10.41 12.04
N ASN A 135 3.44 -9.65 12.60
CA ASN A 135 2.47 -8.89 11.82
C ASN A 135 3.19 -7.96 10.85
N ALA A 136 2.55 -7.67 9.71
CA ALA A 136 3.09 -6.70 8.76
C ALA A 136 3.23 -5.32 9.43
N GLN A 137 4.29 -4.60 9.10
CA GLN A 137 4.67 -3.36 9.76
C GLN A 137 4.96 -2.26 8.74
N LEU A 138 4.48 -1.05 9.03
CA LEU A 138 4.81 0.18 8.33
C LEU A 138 5.52 1.12 9.31
N ASP A 139 6.83 1.26 9.15
CA ASP A 139 7.66 2.20 9.90
C ASP A 139 7.73 3.54 9.14
N ILE A 140 7.32 4.64 9.76
CA ILE A 140 7.41 6.01 9.22
C ILE A 140 8.54 6.74 9.93
N TYR A 141 9.54 7.21 9.16
CA TYR A 141 10.69 7.92 9.70
C TYR A 141 10.34 9.37 10.07
N PRO A 142 11.14 10.04 10.92
CA PRO A 142 10.88 11.43 11.32
C PRO A 142 10.62 12.39 10.14
N ALA A 143 11.33 12.20 9.03
CA ALA A 143 11.18 13.00 7.81
C ALA A 143 9.84 12.85 7.09
N GLY A 144 9.04 11.82 7.40
CA GLY A 144 7.72 11.59 6.82
C GLY A 144 6.55 11.96 7.73
N ARG A 145 6.81 12.38 8.96
CA ARG A 145 5.76 12.62 9.97
C ARG A 145 4.78 13.74 9.60
N HIS A 146 5.21 14.71 8.79
CA HIS A 146 4.34 15.79 8.33
C HIS A 146 3.30 15.34 7.30
N MET A 147 3.43 14.13 6.75
CA MET A 147 2.58 13.61 5.67
C MET A 147 2.09 12.18 5.89
N VAL A 148 1.96 11.74 7.14
CA VAL A 148 1.53 10.38 7.51
C VAL A 148 0.29 9.94 6.74
N ASP A 149 -0.73 10.81 6.65
CA ASP A 149 -1.97 10.55 5.93
C ASP A 149 -1.77 10.18 4.46
N LEU A 150 -0.90 10.94 3.79
CA LEU A 150 -0.57 10.70 2.41
C LEU A 150 0.25 9.41 2.27
N ILE A 151 1.16 9.15 3.22
CA ILE A 151 1.93 7.89 3.27
C ILE A 151 0.96 6.71 3.39
N ILE A 152 0.00 6.72 4.32
CA ILE A 152 -0.98 5.64 4.47
C ILE A 152 -1.81 5.47 3.19
N THR A 153 -2.30 6.57 2.63
CA THR A 153 -3.15 6.53 1.44
C THR A 153 -2.42 5.95 0.24
N THR A 154 -1.19 6.41 0.00
CA THR A 154 -0.36 5.93 -1.11
C THR A 154 0.14 4.50 -0.86
N PHE A 155 0.46 4.14 0.38
CA PHE A 155 0.81 2.78 0.79
C PHE A 155 -0.29 1.78 0.42
N VAL A 156 -1.53 2.03 0.84
CA VAL A 156 -2.67 1.14 0.55
C VAL A 156 -2.83 0.95 -0.97
N TYR A 157 -2.70 2.05 -1.73
CA TYR A 157 -2.79 2.00 -3.18
C TYR A 157 -1.68 1.13 -3.80
N VAL A 158 -0.42 1.41 -3.47
CA VAL A 158 0.74 0.75 -4.09
C VAL A 158 0.82 -0.72 -3.67
N GLU A 159 0.56 -1.03 -2.40
CA GLU A 159 0.60 -2.41 -1.87
C GLU A 159 -0.44 -3.30 -2.54
N GLN A 160 -1.69 -2.81 -2.70
CA GLN A 160 -2.72 -3.54 -3.42
C GLN A 160 -2.31 -3.82 -4.87
N LYS A 161 -1.78 -2.82 -5.58
CA LYS A 161 -1.31 -2.99 -6.97
C LYS A 161 -0.11 -3.94 -7.08
N ARG A 162 0.71 -4.03 -6.04
CA ARG A 162 1.82 -4.99 -5.97
C ARG A 162 1.29 -6.42 -5.80
N ARG A 163 0.28 -6.63 -4.95
CA ARG A 163 -0.38 -7.93 -4.74
C ARG A 163 -1.12 -8.44 -5.98
N GLU A 164 -1.93 -7.60 -6.62
CA GLU A 164 -2.65 -7.94 -7.88
C GLU A 164 -1.68 -8.44 -8.97
N ARG A 165 -0.48 -7.85 -9.05
CA ARG A 165 0.56 -8.29 -10.00
C ARG A 165 1.17 -9.64 -9.64
N LYS A 166 1.43 -9.90 -8.35
CA LYS A 166 1.91 -11.21 -7.88
C LYS A 166 0.92 -12.30 -8.27
N GLU A 167 -0.38 -12.07 -8.03
CA GLU A 167 -1.45 -13.02 -8.39
C GLU A 167 -1.52 -13.27 -9.89
N SER A 168 -1.47 -12.23 -10.72
CA SER A 168 -1.50 -12.38 -12.19
C SER A 168 -0.30 -13.18 -12.75
N THR A 169 0.86 -13.08 -12.09
CA THR A 169 2.07 -13.82 -12.52
C THR A 169 1.96 -15.30 -12.14
N THR A 170 1.40 -15.60 -10.97
CA THR A 170 1.16 -16.98 -10.50
C THR A 170 0.07 -17.68 -11.32
N SER A 171 -1.00 -16.96 -11.70
CA SER A 171 -2.08 -17.51 -12.53
C SER A 171 -1.67 -17.75 -13.99
N SER A 172 -0.66 -17.04 -14.52
CA SER A 172 -0.12 -17.31 -15.85
C SER A 172 0.92 -18.44 -15.89
N GLY A 173 1.38 -18.94 -14.75
CA GLY A 173 2.33 -20.06 -14.65
C GLY A 173 1.70 -21.45 -14.47
N SER A 174 0.38 -21.54 -14.35
CA SER A 174 -0.37 -22.79 -14.14
C SER A 174 -1.13 -23.20 -15.40
N ASN A 175 -0.39 -23.40 -16.50
CA ASN A 175 -0.85 -24.13 -17.68
C ASN A 175 0.34 -24.81 -18.38
N ALA A 176 1.19 -25.51 -17.61
CA ALA A 176 2.04 -26.55 -18.16
C ALA A 176 1.26 -27.87 -18.05
N SER A 177 0.61 -28.21 -19.15
CA SER A 177 -0.09 -29.47 -19.38
C SER A 177 0.77 -30.64 -18.97
N TRP A 178 0.25 -31.45 -18.04
CA TRP A 178 0.70 -32.83 -17.85
C TRP A 178 0.21 -33.62 -19.06
N SER A 179 1.10 -33.93 -19.99
CA SER A 179 0.89 -35.02 -20.94
C SER A 179 1.38 -36.31 -20.30
N ALA A 180 0.45 -37.03 -19.66
CA ALA A 180 0.64 -38.40 -19.19
C ALA A 180 -0.19 -39.36 -20.05
N GLY A 181 0.48 -40.38 -20.59
CA GLY A 181 -0.08 -41.59 -21.21
C GLY A 181 -0.50 -41.41 -22.68
N GLY A 182 -0.19 -42.30 -23.62
CA GLY A 182 0.36 -43.64 -23.54
C GLY A 182 -0.20 -44.45 -24.73
N CYS A 183 0.71 -45.07 -25.49
CA CYS A 183 0.61 -46.35 -26.21
C CYS A 183 1.98 -46.62 -26.83
#